data_AF-K3WNM3-F1
#
_entry.id   AF-K3WNM3-F1
#
_cell.length_a   1.000
_cell.length_b   1.000
_cell.length_c   1.000
_cell.angle_alpha   90.00
_cell.angle_beta   90.00
_cell.angle_gamma   90.00
#
_symmetry.space_group_name_H-M   'P 1'
#
loop_
_entity.id
_entity.type
_entity.pdbx_description
1 polymer ?
#
loop_
_entity_poly.entity_id
_entity_poly.type
_entity_poly.pdbx_seq_one_letter_code
_entity_poly.pdbx_strand_id
1 'polypeptide(L)'
;MKPALVLPAVVGAIAGISSVSAFGCKPAEITGWMASCDSVAGGSKAKCDNRACHTALHRLVEQETIDCYVSSNMGAADGLQKYKGQTQN
;
A
#
# COMPACT_ATOMS: atom_id res chain seq x y z
N MET A 1 -26.50 -25.36 38.61
CA MET A 1 -26.41 -23.89 38.52
C MET A 1 -24.98 -23.58 38.07
N LYS A 2 -24.75 -23.12 36.83
CA LYS A 2 -23.41 -22.84 36.28
C LYS A 2 -23.13 -21.34 36.42
N PRO A 3 -21.97 -20.92 36.97
CA PRO A 3 -21.67 -19.50 37.04
C PRO A 3 -21.27 -19.00 35.64
N ALA A 4 -21.95 -17.95 35.18
CA ALA A 4 -21.57 -17.20 34.00
C ALA A 4 -20.35 -16.32 34.36
N LEU A 5 -19.22 -16.62 33.72
CA LEU A 5 -18.00 -15.82 33.82
C LEU A 5 -18.18 -14.59 32.92
N VAL A 6 -18.38 -13.42 33.53
CA VAL A 6 -18.45 -12.14 32.81
C VAL A 6 -17.02 -11.61 32.70
N LEU A 7 -16.44 -11.68 31.50
CA LEU A 7 -15.13 -11.09 31.19
C LEU A 7 -15.31 -9.59 30.89
N PRO A 8 -14.54 -8.69 31.53
CA PRO A 8 -14.59 -7.27 31.21
C PRO A 8 -13.94 -7.04 29.84
N ALA A 9 -14.70 -6.44 28.91
CA ALA A 9 -14.18 -5.98 27.64
C ALA A 9 -13.18 -4.84 27.87
N VAL A 10 -11.89 -5.15 27.78
CA VAL A 10 -10.83 -4.16 27.69
C VAL A 10 -10.95 -3.43 26.35
N VAL A 11 -11.47 -2.21 26.38
CA VAL A 11 -11.47 -1.28 25.24
C VAL A 11 -10.03 -0.83 25.02
N GLY A 12 -9.31 -1.54 24.15
CA GLY A 12 -7.99 -1.13 23.69
C GLY A 12 -8.12 0.09 22.78
N ALA A 13 -7.77 1.26 23.29
CA ALA A 13 -7.51 2.43 22.47
C ALA A 13 -6.27 2.14 21.61
N ILE A 14 -6.48 1.76 20.35
CA ILE A 14 -5.42 1.73 19.35
C ILE A 14 -4.97 3.17 19.10
N ALA A 15 -3.89 3.57 19.78
CA ALA A 15 -3.17 4.78 19.46
C ALA A 15 -2.72 4.69 18.00
N GLY A 16 -3.33 5.52 17.14
CA GLY A 16 -2.94 5.64 15.76
C GLY A 16 -1.50 6.09 15.69
N ILE A 17 -0.59 5.15 15.44
CA ILE A 17 0.77 5.46 15.01
C ILE A 17 0.63 6.22 13.70
N SER A 18 0.76 7.55 13.78
CA SER A 18 0.92 8.38 12.59
C SER A 18 2.25 7.98 11.99
N SER A 19 2.23 7.09 11.00
CA SER A 19 3.37 6.79 10.15
C SER A 19 3.73 8.08 9.44
N VAL A 20 4.58 8.88 10.08
CA VAL A 20 5.22 10.05 9.47
C VAL A 20 6.18 9.50 8.44
N SER A 21 5.69 9.39 7.21
CA SER A 21 6.50 9.06 6.07
C SER A 21 7.62 10.09 5.93
N ALA A 22 8.86 9.64 5.76
CA ALA A 22 10.00 10.55 5.53
C ALA A 22 9.79 11.44 4.29
N PHE A 23 8.89 11.00 3.40
CA PHE A 23 8.29 11.77 2.32
C PHE A 23 6.78 11.82 2.59
N GLY A 24 6.27 12.91 3.16
CA GLY A 24 4.83 13.06 3.47
C GLY A 24 3.89 12.50 2.38
N CYS A 25 2.70 12.05 2.77
CA CYS A 25 1.73 11.45 1.84
C CYS A 25 1.42 12.38 0.66
N LYS A 26 1.73 11.92 -0.57
CA LYS A 26 1.54 12.66 -1.82
C LYS A 26 0.77 11.83 -2.84
N PRO A 27 -0.57 11.91 -2.85
CA PRO A 27 -1.43 11.15 -3.77
C PRO A 27 -1.05 11.30 -5.25
N ALA A 28 -0.61 12.50 -5.65
CA ALA A 28 -0.19 12.78 -7.02
C ALA A 28 1.06 11.98 -7.44
N GLU A 29 2.01 11.74 -6.53
CA GLU A 29 3.18 10.91 -6.82
C GLU A 29 2.76 9.44 -7.00
N ILE A 30 1.83 8.95 -6.19
CA ILE A 30 1.28 7.59 -6.31
C ILE A 30 0.62 7.39 -7.68
N THR A 31 -0.22 8.33 -8.11
CA THR A 31 -0.81 8.29 -9.45
C THR A 31 0.24 8.28 -10.56
N GLY A 32 1.32 9.06 -10.41
CA GLY A 32 2.43 9.08 -11.36
C GLY A 32 3.18 7.74 -11.42
N TRP A 33 3.39 7.09 -10.28
CA TRP A 33 3.99 5.75 -10.21
C TRP A 33 3.09 4.70 -10.85
N MET A 34 1.78 4.73 -10.56
CA MET A 34 0.80 3.83 -11.18
C MET A 34 0.79 3.98 -12.71
N ALA A 35 0.71 5.22 -13.20
CA ALA A 35 0.72 5.52 -14.62
C ALA A 35 2.00 5.02 -15.32
N SER A 36 3.16 5.19 -14.67
CA SER A 36 4.45 4.71 -15.19
C SER A 36 4.47 3.20 -15.40
N CYS A 37 3.73 2.43 -14.59
CA CYS A 37 3.63 0.99 -14.73
C CYS A 37 2.47 0.54 -15.61
N ASP A 38 1.32 1.21 -15.56
CA ASP A 38 0.15 0.88 -16.36
C ASP A 38 0.36 1.22 -17.85
N SER A 39 1.28 2.13 -18.19
CA SER A 39 1.68 2.40 -19.58
C SER A 39 2.59 1.32 -20.20
N VAL A 40 3.16 0.42 -19.38
CA VAL A 40 4.05 -0.64 -19.87
C VAL A 40 3.23 -1.89 -20.18
N ALA A 41 3.16 -2.22 -21.47
CA ALA A 41 2.54 -3.47 -21.93
C ALA A 41 3.45 -4.67 -21.63
N GLY A 42 2.84 -5.82 -21.32
CA GLY A 42 3.54 -7.07 -21.01
C GLY A 42 3.49 -7.44 -19.52
N GLY A 43 4.13 -8.56 -19.19
CA GLY A 43 4.18 -9.09 -17.82
C GLY A 43 5.29 -8.47 -16.97
N SER A 44 5.54 -9.07 -15.80
CA SER A 44 6.48 -8.57 -14.78
C SER A 44 7.87 -8.26 -15.34
N LYS A 45 8.39 -9.08 -16.26
CA LYS A 45 9.69 -8.81 -16.89
C LYS A 45 9.72 -7.48 -17.67
N ALA A 46 8.71 -7.19 -18.49
CA ALA A 46 8.63 -5.93 -19.23
C ALA A 46 8.55 -4.72 -18.28
N LYS A 47 7.82 -4.87 -17.17
CA LYS A 47 7.70 -3.83 -16.13
C LYS A 47 9.01 -3.59 -15.39
N CYS A 48 9.77 -4.64 -15.08
CA CYS A 48 11.10 -4.52 -14.47
C CYS A 48 12.16 -3.99 -15.41
N ASP A 49 12.07 -4.29 -16.71
CA ASP A 49 13.01 -3.80 -17.72
C ASP A 49 12.76 -2.30 -18.02
N ASN A 50 11.56 -1.78 -17.76
CA ASN A 50 11.27 -0.34 -17.85
C ASN A 50 11.75 0.39 -16.58
N ARG A 51 12.75 1.28 -16.72
CA ARG A 51 13.36 2.01 -15.59
C ARG A 51 12.35 2.82 -14.74
N ALA A 52 11.37 3.46 -15.39
CA ALA A 52 10.38 4.28 -14.69
C ALA A 52 9.43 3.40 -13.89
N CYS A 53 8.88 2.34 -14.51
CA CYS A 53 8.04 1.39 -13.79
C CYS A 53 8.82 0.63 -12.71
N HIS A 54 10.04 0.18 -12.98
CA HIS A 54 10.89 -0.48 -11.98
C HIS A 54 11.03 0.37 -10.70
N THR A 55 11.35 1.66 -10.85
CA THR A 55 11.47 2.57 -9.71
C THR A 55 10.13 2.76 -9.00
N ALA A 56 9.05 2.90 -9.78
CA ALA A 56 7.69 3.01 -9.26
C ALA A 56 7.25 1.77 -8.48
N LEU A 57 7.60 0.56 -8.94
CA LEU A 57 7.27 -0.70 -8.26
C LEU A 57 7.85 -0.74 -6.84
N HIS A 58 9.12 -0.34 -6.67
CA HIS A 58 9.72 -0.23 -5.33
C HIS A 58 9.00 0.76 -4.42
N ARG A 59 8.27 1.75 -4.95
CA ARG A 59 7.49 2.70 -4.14
C ARG A 59 6.07 2.20 -3.88
N LEU A 60 5.41 1.65 -4.88
CA LEU A 60 4.01 1.22 -4.83
C LEU A 60 3.76 0.05 -3.88
N VAL A 61 4.78 -0.73 -3.57
CA VAL A 61 4.68 -1.89 -2.66
C VAL A 61 5.04 -1.58 -1.21
N GLU A 62 5.61 -0.39 -0.95
CA GLU A 62 5.94 0.05 0.40
C GLU A 62 4.67 0.29 1.22
N GLN A 63 4.69 -0.13 2.49
CA GLN A 63 3.53 0.01 3.38
C GLN A 63 3.12 1.48 3.53
N GLU A 64 4.10 2.38 3.56
CA GLU A 64 3.91 3.83 3.60
C GLU A 64 3.04 4.34 2.43
N THR A 65 3.34 3.89 1.21
CA THR A 65 2.58 4.25 0.01
C THR A 65 1.18 3.67 0.05
N ILE A 66 1.03 2.43 0.54
CA ILE A 66 -0.27 1.77 0.69
C ILE A 66 -1.14 2.53 1.70
N ASP A 67 -0.58 2.91 2.84
CA ASP A 67 -1.28 3.68 3.88
C ASP A 67 -1.70 5.05 3.34
N CYS A 68 -0.82 5.72 2.59
CA CYS A 68 -1.12 7.00 1.94
C CYS A 68 -2.24 6.86 0.90
N TYR A 69 -2.20 5.81 0.06
CA TYR A 69 -3.23 5.53 -0.94
C TYR A 69 -4.62 5.33 -0.31
N VAL A 70 -4.68 4.55 0.78
CA VAL A 70 -5.93 4.29 1.50
C VAL A 70 -6.43 5.52 2.26
N SER A 71 -5.56 6.18 3.03
CA SER A 71 -5.93 7.36 3.82
C SER A 71 -6.33 8.56 2.97
N SER A 72 -5.81 8.65 1.74
CA SER A 72 -6.19 9.67 0.76
C SER A 72 -7.41 9.31 -0.08
N ASN A 73 -8.12 8.22 0.27
CA ASN A 73 -9.35 7.78 -0.40
C ASN A 73 -9.18 7.53 -1.91
N MET A 74 -7.99 7.10 -2.34
CA MET A 74 -7.71 6.73 -3.73
C MET A 74 -8.25 5.34 -4.08
N GLY A 75 -8.39 4.47 -3.08
CA GLY A 75 -8.98 3.14 -3.19
C GLY A 75 -8.57 2.26 -2.01
N ALA A 76 -8.93 0.98 -2.06
CA ALA A 76 -8.50 0.00 -1.07
C ALA A 76 -7.08 -0.54 -1.38
N ALA A 77 -6.39 -1.04 -0.36
CA ALA A 77 -5.00 -1.50 -0.47
C ALA A 77 -4.78 -2.61 -1.52
N ASP A 78 -5.82 -3.39 -1.82
CA ASP A 78 -5.84 -4.39 -2.89
C ASP A 78 -5.65 -3.78 -4.29
N GLY A 79 -6.03 -2.52 -4.49
CA GLY A 79 -5.76 -1.78 -5.73
C GLY A 79 -4.27 -1.67 -6.09
N LEU A 80 -3.39 -1.74 -5.09
CA LEU A 80 -1.93 -1.76 -5.30
C LEU A 80 -1.34 -3.18 -5.33
N GLN A 81 -2.09 -4.22 -4.96
CA GLN A 81 -1.58 -5.59 -4.95
C GLN A 81 -1.16 -6.09 -6.35
N LYS A 82 -1.75 -5.54 -7.42
CA LYS A 82 -1.33 -5.83 -8.80
C LYS A 82 0.14 -5.51 -9.08
N TYR A 83 0.77 -4.63 -8.28
CA TYR A 83 2.18 -4.26 -8.39
C TYR A 83 3.12 -5.17 -7.58
N LYS A 84 2.62 -5.87 -6.54
CA LYS A 84 3.43 -6.77 -5.70
C LYS A 84 3.93 -7.99 -6.47
N GLY A 85 3.14 -8.52 -7.42
CA GLY A 85 3.57 -9.62 -8.30
C GLY A 85 4.45 -9.19 -9.48
N GLN A 86 4.76 -7.90 -9.58
CA GLN A 86 5.52 -7.33 -10.70
C GLN A 86 6.98 -7.05 -10.30
N THR A 87 7.31 -7.05 -9.00
CA THR A 87 8.69 -7.00 -8.51
C THR A 87 9.33 -8.38 -8.70
N GLN A 88 10.46 -8.45 -9.40
CA GLN A 88 11.18 -9.70 -9.67
C GLN A 88 11.50 -10.45 -8.37
N ASN A 89 11.23 -11.77 -8.37
CA ASN A 89 11.90 -12.75 -7.53
C ASN A 89 13.30 -13.03 -8.07
#